data_AF-A0A4Y7TVF0-F1
#
_entry.id   AF-A0A4Y7TVF0-F1
#
_cell.length_a   1.000
_cell.length_b   1.000
_cell.length_c   1.000
_cell.angle_alpha   90.00
_cell.angle_beta   90.00
_cell.angle_gamma   90.00
#
_symmetry.space_group_name_H-M   'P 1'
#
loop_
_entity.id
_entity.type
_entity.pdbx_description
1 polymer ?
#
loop_
_entity_poly.entity_id
_entity_poly.type
_entity_poly.pdbx_seq_one_letter_code
_entity_poly.pdbx_strand_id
1 'polypeptide(L)'
;MFPAQSRVAWKVCLGALHTFAVGSTGLRLWDRFHNRKLWWDDYITLLPMLCDAFYAVLFYLRFKPPGESIGVRNLSSSFLYYTIIWCGRISLSLSMTRIFAPGRVRNWLFALTTSFVAAYIISFIFSLVTCSFAAIDWTRLDVDTSMCAKGPGGFYLGGIIATTFDFLADVALVICPLVLLWKVHLPEIERRMVLAAFSASILTAFTEIVYCVFWYGGLDLGPDRHMLIAGVCHIQASAFIFLLLHLYQRYQPY
;
A
#
# COMPACT_ATOMS: atom_id res chain seq x y z
N MET A 1 -3.48 21.60 -17.93
CA MET A 1 -4.64 21.59 -17.02
C MET A 1 -5.58 20.46 -17.44
N PHE A 2 -5.95 19.56 -16.52
CA PHE A 2 -6.84 18.44 -16.83
C PHE A 2 -8.31 18.90 -16.88
N PRO A 3 -9.17 18.27 -17.70
CA PRO A 3 -10.60 18.55 -17.71
C PRO A 3 -11.25 18.12 -16.39
N ALA A 4 -12.40 18.74 -16.08
CA ALA A 4 -13.21 18.39 -14.93
C ALA A 4 -13.54 16.90 -14.93
N GLN A 5 -13.32 16.25 -13.79
CA GLN A 5 -13.39 14.80 -13.68
C GLN A 5 -14.78 14.34 -13.21
N SER A 6 -15.31 13.26 -13.79
CA SER A 6 -16.60 12.69 -13.38
C SER A 6 -16.47 11.96 -12.03
N ARG A 7 -16.97 12.59 -10.95
CA ARG A 7 -16.94 12.02 -9.59
C ARG A 7 -17.69 10.70 -9.48
N VAL A 8 -18.79 10.56 -10.23
CA VAL A 8 -19.60 9.33 -10.24
C VAL A 8 -18.80 8.19 -10.87
N ALA A 9 -18.12 8.44 -12.00
CA ALA A 9 -17.29 7.43 -12.65
C ALA A 9 -16.18 6.95 -11.70
N TRP A 10 -15.47 7.87 -11.04
CA TRP A 10 -14.44 7.53 -10.05
C TRP A 10 -14.96 6.66 -8.90
N LYS A 11 -16.14 7.00 -8.33
CA LYS A 11 -16.76 6.19 -7.27
C LYS A 11 -17.10 4.78 -7.75
N VAL A 12 -17.74 4.65 -8.90
CA VAL A 12 -18.14 3.36 -9.46
C VAL A 12 -16.91 2.50 -9.77
N CYS A 13 -15.94 3.05 -10.50
CA CYS A 13 -14.74 2.31 -10.89
C CYS A 13 -13.91 1.87 -9.67
N LEU A 14 -13.63 2.78 -8.74
CA LEU A 14 -12.82 2.45 -7.56
C LEU A 14 -13.58 1.55 -6.58
N GLY A 15 -14.88 1.78 -6.39
CA GLY A 15 -15.70 0.92 -5.55
C GLY A 15 -15.77 -0.50 -6.08
N ALA A 16 -15.94 -0.68 -7.39
CA ALA A 16 -15.87 -2.00 -8.02
C ALA A 16 -14.50 -2.64 -7.78
N LEU A 17 -13.41 -1.88 -8.00
CA LEU A 17 -12.04 -2.37 -7.82
C LEU A 17 -11.78 -2.85 -6.38
N HIS A 18 -12.15 -2.06 -5.37
CA HIS A 18 -12.05 -2.45 -3.96
C HIS A 18 -12.92 -3.65 -3.62
N THR A 19 -14.16 -3.69 -4.12
CA THR A 19 -15.07 -4.82 -3.89
C THR A 19 -14.49 -6.12 -4.44
N PHE A 20 -13.91 -6.08 -5.64
CA PHE A 20 -13.22 -7.23 -6.22
C PHE A 20 -11.98 -7.61 -5.40
N ALA A 21 -11.13 -6.65 -5.01
CA ALA A 21 -9.92 -6.91 -4.23
C ALA A 21 -10.23 -7.53 -2.86
N VAL A 22 -11.15 -6.94 -2.10
CA VAL A 22 -11.57 -7.43 -0.78
C VAL A 22 -12.31 -8.76 -0.89
N GLY A 23 -13.28 -8.87 -1.78
CA GLY A 23 -14.07 -10.10 -1.93
C GLY A 23 -13.20 -11.29 -2.35
N SER A 24 -12.30 -11.09 -3.29
CA SER A 24 -11.41 -12.14 -3.76
C SER A 24 -10.37 -12.56 -2.71
N THR A 25 -9.86 -11.61 -1.92
CA THR A 25 -8.98 -11.89 -0.77
C THR A 25 -9.73 -12.62 0.35
N GLY A 26 -10.97 -12.21 0.64
CA GLY A 26 -11.83 -12.84 1.64
C GLY A 26 -12.16 -14.30 1.28
N LEU A 27 -12.53 -14.56 0.02
CA LEU A 27 -12.76 -15.93 -0.48
C LEU A 27 -11.51 -16.80 -0.34
N ARG A 28 -10.32 -16.25 -0.62
CA ARG A 28 -9.04 -16.95 -0.43
C ARG A 28 -8.79 -17.30 1.04
N LEU A 29 -8.98 -16.35 1.94
CA LEU A 29 -8.80 -16.57 3.38
C LEU A 29 -9.81 -17.59 3.92
N TRP A 30 -11.05 -17.53 3.44
CA TRP A 30 -12.09 -18.49 3.79
C TRP A 30 -11.75 -19.91 3.36
N ASP A 31 -11.33 -20.11 2.11
CA ASP A 31 -10.92 -21.41 1.59
C ASP A 31 -9.76 -22.00 2.43
N ARG A 32 -8.76 -21.18 2.76
CA ARG A 32 -7.62 -21.62 3.58
C ARG A 32 -7.98 -21.91 5.03
N PHE A 33 -8.86 -21.10 5.61
CA PHE A 33 -9.39 -21.32 6.94
C PHE A 33 -10.13 -22.65 7.00
N HIS A 34 -11.01 -22.90 6.02
CA HIS A 34 -11.77 -24.14 5.91
C HIS A 34 -10.86 -25.36 5.75
N ASN A 35 -9.84 -25.26 4.89
CA ASN A 35 -8.87 -26.31 4.65
C ASN A 35 -7.77 -26.43 5.73
N ARG A 36 -7.84 -25.64 6.83
CA ARG A 36 -6.84 -25.57 7.92
C ARG A 36 -5.40 -25.32 7.45
N LYS A 37 -5.23 -24.61 6.34
CA LYS A 37 -3.92 -24.26 5.75
C LYS A 37 -3.51 -22.81 6.04
N LEU A 38 -3.97 -22.23 7.16
CA LEU A 38 -3.61 -20.86 7.55
C LEU A 38 -2.13 -20.75 7.93
N TRP A 39 -1.48 -19.70 7.43
CA TRP A 39 -0.11 -19.35 7.74
C TRP A 39 0.01 -17.91 8.24
N TRP A 40 1.18 -17.55 8.81
CA TRP A 40 1.47 -16.19 9.28
C TRP A 40 1.21 -15.09 8.24
N ASP A 41 1.45 -15.39 6.96
CA ASP A 41 1.15 -14.48 5.86
C ASP A 41 -0.36 -14.19 5.71
N ASP A 42 -1.22 -15.19 5.95
CA ASP A 42 -2.66 -15.02 5.83
C ASP A 42 -3.20 -14.05 6.90
N TYR A 43 -2.64 -14.10 8.12
CA TYR A 43 -2.96 -13.14 9.18
C TYR A 43 -2.48 -11.73 8.83
N ILE A 44 -1.29 -11.61 8.25
CA ILE A 44 -0.76 -10.32 7.81
C ILE A 44 -1.56 -9.76 6.64
N THR A 45 -2.17 -10.60 5.80
CA THR A 45 -3.04 -10.16 4.70
C THR A 45 -4.45 -9.75 5.18
N LEU A 46 -4.90 -10.24 6.34
CA LEU A 46 -6.18 -9.83 6.91
C LEU A 46 -6.20 -8.34 7.26
N LEU A 47 -5.11 -7.83 7.83
CA LEU A 47 -4.97 -6.42 8.20
C LEU A 47 -5.15 -5.45 7.01
N PRO A 48 -4.39 -5.53 5.90
CA PRO A 48 -4.56 -4.66 4.74
C PRO A 48 -5.92 -4.86 4.08
N MET A 49 -6.52 -6.05 4.11
CA MET A 49 -7.89 -6.26 3.60
C MET A 49 -8.93 -5.44 4.39
N LEU A 50 -8.84 -5.45 5.73
CA LEU A 50 -9.72 -4.65 6.59
C LEU A 50 -9.46 -3.15 6.41
N CYS A 51 -8.20 -2.76 6.35
CA CYS A 51 -7.82 -1.37 6.08
C CYS A 51 -8.32 -0.91 4.70
N ASP A 52 -8.27 -1.75 3.67
CA ASP A 52 -8.74 -1.44 2.31
C ASP A 52 -10.26 -1.27 2.25
N ALA A 53 -11.00 -2.15 2.93
CA ALA A 53 -12.45 -2.00 3.06
C ALA A 53 -12.81 -0.67 3.73
N PHE A 54 -12.12 -0.31 4.81
CA PHE A 54 -12.34 0.96 5.49
C PHE A 54 -11.90 2.16 4.63
N TYR A 55 -10.78 2.03 3.92
CA TYR A 55 -10.27 3.04 3.00
C TYR A 55 -11.25 3.31 1.85
N ALA A 56 -11.88 2.27 1.30
CA ALA A 56 -12.92 2.39 0.29
C ALA A 56 -14.15 3.14 0.82
N VAL A 57 -14.60 2.83 2.03
CA VAL A 57 -15.72 3.55 2.68
C VAL A 57 -15.37 5.04 2.85
N LEU A 58 -14.17 5.35 3.34
CA LEU A 58 -13.72 6.73 3.49
C LEU A 58 -13.69 7.47 2.15
N PHE A 59 -13.28 6.82 1.06
CA PHE A 59 -13.32 7.42 -0.28
C PHE A 59 -14.74 7.80 -0.70
N TYR A 60 -15.72 6.91 -0.47
CA TYR A 60 -17.12 7.19 -0.78
C TYR A 60 -17.67 8.40 -0.01
N LEU A 61 -17.32 8.49 1.27
CA LEU A 61 -17.71 9.61 2.14
C LEU A 61 -17.00 10.92 1.74
N ARG A 62 -15.74 10.84 1.29
CA ARG A 62 -14.88 11.99 0.94
C ARG A 62 -15.42 12.85 -0.19
N PHE A 63 -16.19 12.28 -1.11
CA PHE A 63 -16.65 12.94 -2.34
C PHE A 63 -18.18 13.12 -2.39
N LYS A 64 -18.81 13.42 -1.26
CA LYS A 64 -20.22 13.87 -1.23
C LYS A 64 -20.41 15.24 -1.92
N PRO A 65 -21.60 15.54 -2.45
CA PRO A 65 -21.90 16.83 -3.07
C PRO A 65 -21.72 17.99 -2.05
N PRO A 66 -21.35 19.19 -2.52
CA PRO A 66 -21.20 20.36 -1.66
C PRO A 66 -22.53 20.66 -0.93
N GLY A 67 -22.50 20.70 0.40
CA GLY A 67 -23.68 20.94 1.25
C GLY A 67 -23.82 19.98 2.44
N GLU A 68 -23.20 18.80 2.39
CA GLU A 68 -23.16 17.85 3.50
C GLU A 68 -21.73 17.71 4.06
N SER A 69 -21.38 18.55 5.03
CA SER A 69 -20.05 18.55 5.65
C SER A 69 -19.93 17.46 6.73
N ILE A 70 -19.65 16.22 6.33
CA ILE A 70 -19.01 15.27 7.25
C ILE A 70 -17.51 15.51 7.10
N GLY A 71 -16.94 16.21 8.08
CA GLY A 71 -15.51 16.56 8.16
C GLY A 71 -14.65 15.35 8.49
N VAL A 72 -14.64 14.33 7.62
CA VAL A 72 -13.78 13.15 7.72
C VAL A 72 -12.73 13.27 6.63
N ARG A 73 -11.61 13.93 6.87
CA ARG A 73 -10.65 14.14 5.77
C ARG A 73 -9.18 14.29 6.18
N ASN A 74 -8.42 13.35 5.62
CA ASN A 74 -7.00 13.38 5.24
C ASN A 74 -6.09 12.49 6.09
N LEU A 75 -6.09 12.62 7.41
CA LEU A 75 -5.13 11.86 8.23
C LEU A 75 -5.41 10.35 8.23
N SER A 76 -6.66 9.94 8.51
CA SER A 76 -7.04 8.52 8.53
C SER A 76 -6.85 7.83 7.18
N SER A 77 -7.13 8.53 6.08
CA SER A 77 -6.98 7.98 4.73
C SER A 77 -5.50 7.73 4.36
N SER A 78 -4.60 8.65 4.70
CA SER A 78 -3.17 8.47 4.44
C SER A 78 -2.60 7.32 5.27
N PHE A 79 -3.01 7.18 6.53
CA PHE A 79 -2.58 6.07 7.37
C PHE A 79 -3.05 4.71 6.85
N LEU A 80 -4.34 4.60 6.47
CA LEU A 80 -4.86 3.35 5.93
C LEU A 80 -4.14 2.95 4.65
N TYR A 81 -3.97 3.90 3.73
CA TYR A 81 -3.20 3.69 2.51
C TYR A 81 -1.79 3.19 2.82
N TYR A 82 -1.08 3.87 3.71
CA TYR A 82 0.28 3.52 4.10
C TYR A 82 0.35 2.12 4.72
N THR A 83 -0.56 1.80 5.65
CA THR A 83 -0.67 0.46 6.25
C THR A 83 -0.95 -0.62 5.19
N ILE A 84 -1.84 -0.37 4.22
CA ILE A 84 -2.14 -1.32 3.15
C ILE A 84 -0.88 -1.67 2.34
N ILE A 85 -0.14 -0.65 1.90
CA ILE A 85 1.09 -0.83 1.10
C ILE A 85 2.16 -1.56 1.92
N TRP A 86 2.44 -1.13 3.15
CA TRP A 86 3.49 -1.74 3.96
C TRP A 86 3.18 -3.17 4.39
N CYS A 87 1.94 -3.44 4.81
CA CYS A 87 1.53 -4.81 5.14
C CYS A 87 1.65 -5.73 3.93
N GLY A 88 1.29 -5.27 2.74
CA GLY A 88 1.45 -6.09 1.54
C GLY A 88 2.93 -6.29 1.15
N ARG A 89 3.83 -5.31 1.34
CA ARG A 89 5.29 -5.50 1.14
C ARG A 89 5.87 -6.52 2.12
N ILE A 90 5.43 -6.48 3.37
CA ILE A 90 5.81 -7.46 4.40
C ILE A 90 5.29 -8.86 4.01
N SER A 91 4.03 -8.97 3.57
CA SER A 91 3.45 -10.22 3.07
C SER A 91 4.19 -10.76 1.85
N LEU A 92 4.56 -9.90 0.87
CA LEU A 92 5.40 -10.31 -0.26
C LEU A 92 6.74 -10.86 0.19
N SER A 93 7.42 -10.17 1.10
CA SER A 93 8.72 -10.60 1.64
C SER A 93 8.62 -11.93 2.39
N LEU A 94 7.59 -12.10 3.23
CA LEU A 94 7.32 -13.37 3.92
C LEU A 94 7.00 -14.50 2.96
N SER A 95 6.24 -14.21 1.91
CA SER A 95 5.94 -15.19 0.86
C SER A 95 7.23 -15.68 0.18
N MET A 96 8.19 -14.78 -0.07
CA MET A 96 9.52 -15.18 -0.54
C MET A 96 10.26 -16.05 0.49
N THR A 97 10.23 -15.71 1.79
CA THR A 97 10.90 -16.53 2.83
C THR A 97 10.38 -17.96 2.89
N ARG A 98 9.10 -18.18 2.56
CA ARG A 98 8.45 -19.49 2.59
C ARG A 98 8.89 -20.39 1.44
N ILE A 99 9.26 -19.82 0.30
CA ILE A 99 9.66 -20.57 -0.89
C ILE A 99 10.99 -21.28 -0.66
N PHE A 100 11.93 -20.63 0.01
CA PHE A 100 13.27 -21.17 0.19
C PHE A 100 13.39 -22.09 1.42
N ALA A 101 14.06 -23.22 1.23
CA ALA A 101 14.47 -24.11 2.31
C ALA A 101 15.34 -23.38 3.36
N PRO A 102 15.38 -23.85 4.62
CA PRO A 102 16.23 -23.26 5.65
C PRO A 102 17.70 -23.21 5.21
N GLY A 103 18.28 -22.01 5.24
CA GLY A 103 19.64 -21.76 4.77
C GLY A 103 19.99 -20.27 4.78
N ARG A 104 21.17 -19.92 4.26
CA ARG A 104 21.68 -18.54 4.28
C ARG A 104 20.74 -17.56 3.56
N VAL A 105 20.16 -17.95 2.42
CA VAL A 105 19.22 -17.12 1.65
C VAL A 105 17.95 -16.82 2.44
N ARG A 106 17.39 -17.81 3.13
CA ARG A 106 16.20 -17.65 3.96
C ARG A 106 16.44 -16.68 5.11
N ASN A 107 17.63 -16.72 5.73
CA ASN A 107 18.00 -15.78 6.79
C ASN A 107 18.09 -14.33 6.27
N TRP A 108 18.63 -14.12 5.06
CA TRP A 108 18.63 -12.80 4.41
C TRP A 108 17.22 -12.30 4.12
N LEU A 109 16.31 -13.16 3.66
CA LEU A 109 14.91 -12.80 3.42
C LEU A 109 14.16 -12.48 4.72
N PHE A 110 14.45 -13.20 5.80
CA PHE A 110 13.92 -12.85 7.13
C PHE A 110 14.45 -11.51 7.61
N ALA A 111 15.75 -11.24 7.43
CA ALA A 111 16.33 -9.94 7.76
C ALA A 111 15.67 -8.80 6.96
N LEU A 112 15.38 -9.04 5.67
CA LEU A 112 14.64 -8.10 4.81
C LEU A 112 13.20 -7.88 5.29
N THR A 113 12.49 -8.94 5.69
CA THR A 113 11.14 -8.80 6.26
C THR A 113 11.19 -7.98 7.55
N THR A 114 12.12 -8.28 8.44
CA THR A 114 12.29 -7.57 9.72
C THR A 114 12.65 -6.11 9.49
N SER A 115 13.48 -5.79 8.49
CA SER A 115 13.80 -4.40 8.16
C SER A 115 12.58 -3.63 7.64
N PHE A 116 11.68 -4.28 6.88
CA PHE A 116 10.43 -3.66 6.46
C PHE A 116 9.47 -3.39 7.63
N VAL A 117 9.34 -4.34 8.57
CA VAL A 117 8.54 -4.12 9.78
C VAL A 117 9.11 -2.94 10.59
N ALA A 118 10.42 -2.87 10.76
CA ALA A 118 11.07 -1.77 11.46
C ALA A 118 10.86 -0.43 10.75
N ALA A 119 11.05 -0.38 9.43
CA ALA A 119 10.85 0.84 8.64
C ALA A 119 9.39 1.32 8.66
N TYR A 120 8.42 0.41 8.64
CA TYR A 120 7.00 0.73 8.84
C TYR A 120 6.76 1.38 10.21
N ILE A 121 7.23 0.76 11.30
CA ILE A 121 7.05 1.28 12.66
C ILE A 121 7.72 2.64 12.82
N ILE A 122 8.95 2.80 12.33
CA ILE A 122 9.69 4.07 12.38
C ILE A 122 8.91 5.15 11.64
N SER A 123 8.50 4.90 10.40
CA SER A 123 7.78 5.89 9.59
C SER A 123 6.41 6.23 10.18
N PHE A 124 5.73 5.25 10.77
CA PHE A 124 4.49 5.45 11.51
C PHE A 124 4.70 6.37 12.72
N ILE A 125 5.68 6.07 13.57
CA ILE A 125 6.02 6.91 14.73
C ILE A 125 6.42 8.32 14.28
N PHE A 126 7.25 8.47 13.24
CA PHE A 126 7.61 9.77 12.70
C PHE A 126 6.40 10.56 12.23
N SER A 127 5.45 9.89 11.55
CA SER A 127 4.21 10.53 11.11
C SER A 127 3.35 11.00 12.30
N LEU A 128 3.31 10.21 13.39
CA LEU A 128 2.61 10.58 14.62
C LEU A 128 3.29 11.69 15.44
N VAL A 129 4.61 11.77 15.42
CA VAL A 129 5.38 12.77 16.20
C VAL A 129 5.45 14.10 15.44
N THR A 130 5.57 14.06 14.12
CA THR A 130 5.69 15.28 13.30
C THR A 130 4.39 16.06 13.18
N CYS A 131 3.24 15.43 13.44
CA CYS A 131 1.95 16.10 13.56
C CYS A 131 1.46 15.97 15.01
N SER A 132 1.29 17.08 15.72
CA SER A 132 0.87 17.04 17.13
C SER A 132 -0.51 16.36 17.26
N PHE A 133 -0.58 15.28 18.04
CA PHE A 133 -1.84 14.59 18.37
C PHE A 133 -2.85 15.51 19.06
N ALA A 134 -2.37 16.57 19.73
CA ALA A 134 -3.21 17.58 20.40
C ALA A 134 -3.91 18.53 19.41
N ALA A 135 -3.51 18.55 18.15
CA ALA A 135 -4.17 19.31 17.08
C ALA A 135 -5.27 18.49 16.37
N ILE A 136 -5.48 17.23 16.76
CA ILE A 136 -6.55 16.38 16.22
C ILE A 136 -7.84 16.76 16.96
N ASP A 137 -8.63 17.63 16.35
CA ASP A 137 -10.01 17.81 16.77
C ASP A 137 -10.80 16.56 16.34
N TRP A 138 -11.12 15.66 17.28
CA TRP A 138 -11.87 14.44 16.95
C TRP A 138 -13.27 14.74 16.37
N THR A 139 -13.79 15.95 16.58
CA THR A 139 -15.08 16.39 16.02
C THR A 139 -14.97 16.91 14.60
N ARG A 140 -13.78 17.36 14.20
CA ARG A 140 -13.41 17.77 12.85
C ARG A 140 -12.17 16.99 12.49
N LEU A 141 -12.34 15.80 11.91
CA LEU A 141 -11.28 14.88 11.48
C LEU A 141 -10.42 15.50 10.35
N ASP A 142 -9.86 16.67 10.61
CA ASP A 142 -9.06 17.54 9.76
C ASP A 142 -7.78 17.84 10.55
N VAL A 143 -6.66 17.50 9.95
CA VAL A 143 -5.37 17.92 10.45
C VAL A 143 -5.00 19.13 9.64
N ASP A 144 -4.98 20.29 10.29
CA ASP A 144 -4.36 21.45 9.68
C ASP A 144 -2.88 21.14 9.48
N THR A 145 -2.51 20.79 8.24
CA THR A 145 -1.12 20.52 7.83
C THR A 145 -0.18 21.70 8.10
N SER A 146 -0.71 22.88 8.43
CA SER A 146 0.06 24.00 8.97
C SER A 146 0.74 23.69 10.31
N MET A 147 0.16 22.79 11.11
CA MET A 147 0.61 22.40 12.45
C MET A 147 1.59 21.22 12.45
N CYS A 148 1.90 20.66 11.29
CA CYS A 148 2.88 19.59 11.15
C CYS A 148 4.28 20.15 10.86
N ALA A 149 5.32 19.46 11.34
CA ALA A 149 6.71 19.82 11.08
C ALA A 149 7.01 19.83 9.57
N LYS A 150 7.46 21.00 9.08
CA LYS A 150 7.82 21.22 7.67
C LYS A 150 9.33 21.11 7.49
N GLY A 151 9.74 20.40 6.45
CA GLY A 151 11.12 20.32 6.01
C GLY A 151 11.52 21.46 5.06
N PRO A 152 12.70 21.36 4.44
CA PRO A 152 13.16 22.30 3.42
C PRO A 152 12.13 22.43 2.28
N GLY A 153 11.85 23.65 1.85
CA GLY A 153 10.84 23.91 0.80
C GLY A 153 9.38 23.94 1.28
N GLY A 154 9.14 23.85 2.60
CA GLY A 154 7.79 23.95 3.17
C GLY A 154 6.96 22.66 3.07
N PHE A 155 7.57 21.57 2.63
CA PHE A 155 6.94 20.25 2.51
C PHE A 155 6.84 19.53 3.86
N TYR A 156 5.85 18.66 4.01
CA TYR A 156 5.67 17.86 5.21
C TYR A 156 6.81 16.86 5.40
N LEU A 157 7.55 16.96 6.52
CA LEU A 157 8.74 16.16 6.77
C LEU A 157 8.45 14.65 6.85
N GLY A 158 7.34 14.28 7.51
CA GLY A 158 6.91 12.89 7.60
C GLY A 158 6.63 12.27 6.22
N GLY A 159 6.09 13.06 5.29
CA GLY A 159 5.85 12.63 3.91
C GLY A 159 7.15 12.34 3.16
N ILE A 160 8.15 13.22 3.28
CA ILE A 160 9.46 13.00 2.64
C ILE A 160 10.11 11.72 3.15
N ILE A 161 10.09 11.50 4.46
CA ILE A 161 10.68 10.31 5.09
C ILE A 161 9.94 9.05 4.62
N ALA A 162 8.60 9.05 4.68
CA ALA A 162 7.77 7.92 4.27
C ALA A 162 8.01 7.55 2.80
N THR A 163 7.98 8.54 1.89
CA THR A 163 8.30 8.36 0.47
C THR A 163 9.72 7.84 0.27
N THR A 164 10.71 8.31 1.04
CA THR A 164 12.08 7.79 0.91
C THR A 164 12.14 6.30 1.27
N PHE A 165 11.47 5.89 2.36
CA PHE A 165 11.39 4.49 2.75
C PHE A 165 10.60 3.65 1.73
N ASP A 166 9.57 4.23 1.12
CA ASP A 166 8.77 3.58 0.10
C ASP A 166 9.62 3.22 -1.13
N PHE A 167 10.37 4.18 -1.67
CA PHE A 167 11.34 3.93 -2.75
C PHE A 167 12.39 2.88 -2.39
N LEU A 168 12.98 2.97 -1.19
CA LEU A 168 14.01 2.00 -0.76
C LEU A 168 13.44 0.59 -0.65
N ALA A 169 12.21 0.46 -0.15
CA ALA A 169 11.55 -0.83 -0.04
C ALA A 169 11.23 -1.43 -1.42
N ASP A 170 10.77 -0.61 -2.36
CA ASP A 170 10.49 -1.07 -3.73
C ASP A 170 11.78 -1.45 -4.46
N VAL A 171 12.85 -0.68 -4.33
CA VAL A 171 14.17 -1.04 -4.88
C VAL A 171 14.67 -2.36 -4.29
N ALA A 172 14.53 -2.55 -2.97
CA ALA A 172 14.92 -3.80 -2.32
C ALA A 172 14.09 -4.99 -2.82
N LEU A 173 12.77 -4.82 -2.97
CA LEU A 173 11.85 -5.84 -3.50
C LEU A 173 12.02 -6.10 -5.00
N VAL A 174 12.65 -5.21 -5.76
CA VAL A 174 13.02 -5.41 -7.16
C VAL A 174 14.37 -6.12 -7.27
N ILE A 175 15.38 -5.68 -6.50
CA ILE A 175 16.73 -6.24 -6.56
C ILE A 175 16.77 -7.66 -5.98
N CYS A 176 16.10 -7.90 -4.85
CA CYS A 176 16.09 -9.21 -4.19
C CYS A 176 15.67 -10.36 -5.13
N PRO A 177 14.49 -10.32 -5.80
CA PRO A 177 14.08 -11.36 -6.72
C PRO A 177 15.02 -11.51 -7.93
N LEU A 178 15.58 -10.40 -8.46
CA LEU A 178 16.54 -10.46 -9.57
C LEU A 178 17.82 -11.22 -9.19
N VAL A 179 18.38 -10.92 -8.00
CA VAL A 179 19.58 -11.61 -7.50
C VAL A 179 19.31 -13.09 -7.26
N LEU A 180 18.12 -13.44 -6.75
CA LEU A 180 17.71 -14.82 -6.55
C LEU A 180 17.59 -15.58 -7.87
N LEU A 181 16.98 -14.97 -8.89
CA LEU A 181 16.86 -15.56 -10.23
C LEU A 181 18.21 -15.80 -10.91
N TRP A 182 19.18 -14.91 -10.69
CA TRP A 182 20.51 -15.06 -11.29
C TRP A 182 21.39 -16.09 -10.60
N LYS A 183 21.23 -16.28 -9.28
CA LYS A 183 22.11 -17.19 -8.51
C LYS A 183 21.57 -18.61 -8.37
N VAL A 184 20.26 -18.83 -8.49
CA VAL A 184 19.63 -20.12 -8.17
C VAL A 184 18.83 -20.62 -9.37
N HIS A 185 19.05 -21.89 -9.75
CA HIS A 185 18.18 -22.58 -10.69
C HIS A 185 16.86 -22.94 -9.99
N LEU A 186 15.89 -22.04 -10.09
CA LEU A 186 14.57 -22.21 -9.50
C LEU A 186 13.64 -23.00 -10.44
N PRO A 187 12.84 -23.94 -9.91
CA PRO A 187 11.71 -24.53 -10.61
C PRO A 187 10.78 -23.45 -11.19
N GLU A 188 10.09 -23.76 -12.28
CA GLU A 188 9.24 -22.79 -13.00
C GLU A 188 8.18 -22.11 -12.12
N ILE A 189 7.64 -22.83 -11.13
CA ILE A 189 6.59 -22.33 -10.24
C ILE A 189 7.15 -21.22 -9.35
N GLU A 190 8.31 -21.44 -8.74
CA GLU A 190 8.98 -20.46 -7.88
C GLU A 190 9.39 -19.23 -8.69
N ARG A 191 9.90 -19.44 -9.91
CA ARG A 191 10.26 -18.37 -10.85
C ARG A 191 9.07 -17.46 -11.19
N ARG A 192 7.86 -18.02 -11.38
CA ARG A 192 6.65 -17.22 -11.66
C ARG A 192 6.27 -16.30 -10.51
N MET A 193 6.48 -16.73 -9.26
CA MET A 193 6.16 -15.91 -8.08
C MET A 193 7.13 -14.77 -7.91
N VAL A 194 8.42 -15.07 -8.07
CA VAL A 194 9.48 -14.08 -8.06
C VAL A 194 9.22 -13.02 -9.14
N LEU A 195 8.78 -13.42 -10.33
CA LEU A 195 8.40 -12.50 -11.42
C LEU A 195 7.16 -11.66 -11.10
N ALA A 196 6.14 -12.23 -10.49
CA ALA A 196 4.92 -11.49 -10.15
C ALA A 196 5.14 -10.53 -8.95
N ALA A 197 5.98 -10.90 -7.97
CA ALA A 197 6.42 -9.98 -6.92
C ALA A 197 7.26 -8.82 -7.49
N PHE A 198 8.15 -9.12 -8.44
CA PHE A 198 8.89 -8.10 -9.20
C PHE A 198 7.93 -7.16 -9.96
N SER A 199 6.93 -7.71 -10.63
CA SER A 199 5.92 -6.92 -11.37
C SER A 199 5.10 -6.02 -10.45
N ALA A 200 4.69 -6.54 -9.29
CA ALA A 200 3.98 -5.77 -8.26
C ALA A 200 4.84 -4.60 -7.77
N SER A 201 6.13 -4.85 -7.51
CA SER A 201 7.07 -3.83 -7.01
C SER A 201 7.38 -2.75 -8.04
N ILE A 202 7.40 -3.08 -9.34
CA ILE A 202 7.51 -2.08 -10.41
C ILE A 202 6.26 -1.22 -10.48
N LEU A 203 5.07 -1.81 -10.37
CA LEU A 203 3.82 -1.07 -10.41
C LEU A 203 3.70 -0.11 -9.22
N THR A 204 4.11 -0.52 -8.02
CA THR A 204 4.13 0.36 -6.85
C THR A 204 5.15 1.48 -7.03
N ALA A 205 6.36 1.18 -7.50
CA ALA A 205 7.39 2.20 -7.74
C ALA A 205 6.95 3.22 -8.77
N PHE A 206 6.34 2.78 -9.88
CA PHE A 206 5.80 3.68 -10.89
C PHE A 206 4.73 4.60 -10.31
N THR A 207 3.83 4.04 -9.49
CA THR A 207 2.75 4.83 -8.91
C THR A 207 3.26 5.82 -7.86
N GLU A 208 4.29 5.44 -7.11
CA GLU A 208 5.00 6.32 -6.19
C GLU A 208 5.69 7.49 -6.92
N ILE A 209 6.31 7.24 -8.07
CA ILE A 209 6.88 8.31 -8.91
C ILE A 209 5.78 9.28 -9.34
N VAL A 210 4.63 8.77 -9.81
CA VAL A 210 3.49 9.62 -10.18
C VAL A 210 3.00 10.44 -8.98
N TYR A 211 2.88 9.82 -7.81
CA TYR A 211 2.52 10.50 -6.57
C TYR A 211 3.52 11.63 -6.23
N CYS A 212 4.82 11.36 -6.32
CA CYS A 212 5.87 12.34 -6.07
C CYS A 212 5.81 13.51 -7.04
N VAL A 213 5.60 13.25 -8.33
CA VAL A 213 5.47 14.29 -9.35
C VAL A 213 4.23 15.17 -9.07
N PHE A 214 3.11 14.57 -8.68
CA PHE A 214 1.90 15.34 -8.37
C PHE A 214 1.98 16.12 -7.05
N TRP A 215 2.71 15.61 -6.06
CA TRP A 215 2.82 16.24 -4.75
C TRP A 215 3.95 17.27 -4.67
N TYR A 216 5.10 16.97 -5.26
CA TYR A 216 6.32 17.79 -5.16
C TYR A 216 6.66 18.55 -6.45
N GLY A 217 6.09 18.16 -7.61
CA GLY A 217 6.47 18.72 -8.91
C GLY A 217 5.95 20.13 -9.21
N GLY A 218 5.21 20.76 -8.30
CA GLY A 218 4.69 22.13 -8.49
C GLY A 218 3.72 22.29 -9.66
N LEU A 219 3.20 21.20 -10.22
CA LEU A 219 2.35 21.21 -11.41
C LEU A 219 0.93 21.68 -11.07
N ASP A 220 0.41 22.63 -11.85
CA ASP A 220 -1.01 23.00 -11.78
C ASP A 220 -1.88 21.99 -12.55
N LEU A 221 -2.33 20.97 -11.81
CA LEU A 221 -3.20 19.90 -12.30
C LEU A 221 -4.66 20.34 -12.40
N GLY A 222 -5.01 21.56 -11.98
CA GLY A 222 -6.37 22.08 -11.95
C GLY A 222 -7.14 21.73 -10.65
N PRO A 223 -8.45 22.05 -10.61
CA PRO A 223 -9.25 21.99 -9.38
C PRO A 223 -9.45 20.57 -8.83
N ASP A 224 -9.38 19.55 -9.67
CA ASP A 224 -9.62 18.15 -9.30
C ASP A 224 -8.33 17.38 -8.95
N ARG A 225 -7.19 18.05 -8.74
CA ARG A 225 -5.89 17.41 -8.45
C ARG A 225 -5.94 16.41 -7.30
N HIS A 226 -6.67 16.73 -6.22
CA HIS A 226 -6.78 15.88 -5.05
C HIS A 226 -7.58 14.60 -5.32
N MET A 227 -8.49 14.62 -6.30
CA MET A 227 -9.22 13.44 -6.72
C MET A 227 -8.35 12.53 -7.58
N LEU A 228 -7.51 13.10 -8.47
CA LEU A 228 -6.55 12.32 -9.25
C LEU A 228 -5.53 11.63 -8.34
N ILE A 229 -4.92 12.36 -7.41
CA ILE A 229 -3.95 11.79 -6.44
C ILE A 229 -4.61 10.69 -5.61
N ALA A 230 -5.80 10.95 -5.06
CA ALA A 230 -6.53 9.93 -4.29
C ALA A 230 -6.84 8.71 -5.16
N GLY A 231 -7.36 8.91 -6.38
CA GLY A 231 -7.70 7.83 -7.28
C GLY A 231 -6.50 6.94 -7.62
N VAL A 232 -5.34 7.54 -7.85
CA VAL A 232 -4.07 6.81 -8.07
C VAL A 232 -3.69 5.96 -6.86
N CYS A 233 -3.77 6.51 -5.64
CA CYS A 233 -3.51 5.76 -4.40
C CYS A 233 -4.50 4.58 -4.21
N HIS A 234 -5.79 4.79 -4.51
CA HIS A 234 -6.80 3.73 -4.43
C HIS A 234 -6.58 2.61 -5.45
N ILE A 235 -6.19 2.96 -6.68
CA ILE A 235 -5.82 1.99 -7.72
C ILE A 235 -4.61 1.18 -7.26
N GLN A 236 -3.58 1.84 -6.72
CA GLN A 236 -2.37 1.18 -6.23
C GLN A 236 -2.68 0.17 -5.11
N ALA A 237 -3.42 0.61 -4.08
CA ALA A 237 -3.81 -0.23 -2.96
C ALA A 237 -4.56 -1.49 -3.41
N SER A 238 -5.55 -1.32 -4.28
CA SER A 238 -6.36 -2.43 -4.78
C SER A 238 -5.57 -3.38 -5.70
N ALA A 239 -4.75 -2.82 -6.61
CA ALA A 239 -3.93 -3.61 -7.51
C ALA A 239 -2.93 -4.47 -6.74
N PHE A 240 -2.36 -3.94 -5.67
CA PHE A 240 -1.39 -4.65 -4.83
C PHE A 240 -2.03 -5.85 -4.11
N ILE A 241 -3.21 -5.68 -3.51
CA ILE A 241 -3.98 -6.76 -2.89
C ILE A 241 -4.37 -7.84 -3.93
N PHE A 242 -4.79 -7.41 -5.11
CA PHE A 242 -5.15 -8.33 -6.19
C PHE A 242 -3.96 -9.17 -6.70
N LEU A 243 -2.77 -8.58 -6.80
CA LEU A 243 -1.55 -9.28 -7.17
C LEU A 243 -1.13 -10.28 -6.09
N LEU A 244 -1.28 -9.94 -4.81
CA LEU A 244 -1.06 -10.86 -3.68
C LEU A 244 -1.99 -12.08 -3.73
N LEU A 245 -3.25 -11.90 -4.13
CA LEU A 245 -4.17 -13.02 -4.37
C LEU A 245 -3.67 -13.95 -5.48
N HIS A 246 -3.33 -13.40 -6.64
CA HIS A 246 -2.92 -14.17 -7.81
C HIS A 246 -1.62 -14.96 -7.57
N LEU A 247 -0.68 -14.36 -6.84
CA LEU A 247 0.55 -15.00 -6.40
C LEU A 247 0.27 -16.26 -5.57
N TYR A 248 -0.72 -16.19 -4.67
CA TYR A 248 -0.97 -17.26 -3.70
C TYR A 248 -1.83 -18.41 -4.21
N GLN A 249 -2.79 -18.16 -5.12
CA GLN A 249 -3.60 -19.24 -5.69
C GLN A 249 -2.79 -20.23 -6.52
N ARG A 250 -1.67 -19.79 -7.12
CA ARG A 250 -0.78 -20.67 -7.88
C ARG A 250 0.28 -21.41 -7.03
N TYR A 251 0.39 -21.11 -5.74
CA TYR A 251 1.38 -21.71 -4.82
C TYR A 251 0.78 -22.72 -3.82
N GLN A 252 -0.09 -23.62 -4.26
CA GLN A 252 -0.43 -24.78 -3.41
C GLN A 252 0.44 -25.97 -3.83
N PRO A 253 1.63 -26.18 -3.22
CA PRO A 253 2.16 -27.52 -3.13
C PRO A 253 1.18 -28.34 -2.27
N TYR A 254 0.86 -29.53 -2.74
CA TYR A 254 -0.02 -30.49 -2.07
C TYR A 254 0.39 -30.72 -0.61
#